data_AF-A0A3D9ZC56-F1
#
_entry.id   AF-A0A3D9ZC56-F1
#
_cell.length_a   1.000
_cell.length_b   1.000
_cell.length_c   1.000
_cell.angle_alpha   90.00
_cell.angle_beta   90.00
_cell.angle_gamma   90.00
#
_symmetry.space_group_name_H-M   'P 1'
#
loop_
_entity.id
_entity.type
_entity.pdbx_description
1 polymer ?
#
loop_
_entity_poly.entity_id
_entity_poly.type
_entity_poly.pdbx_seq_one_letter_code
_entity_poly.pdbx_strand_id
1 'polypeptide(L)'
;MVESQQREETASRPLLLNRYTAVTIFIAGYALLAAVARPLTLPATATVLVPGLALVVWGARRTPKKTVKTNRATVIVWFTLLGAFCVWEVVAFAWGNDQAHPTLSLAFDPVLENYAARVVGYVIWLSTGAWVASR
;
A
#
# COMPACT_ATOMS: atom_id res chain seq x y z
N MET A 1 -3.56 -34.53 -33.87
CA MET A 1 -2.61 -33.41 -33.64
C MET A 1 -3.23 -32.23 -32.88
N VAL A 2 -4.56 -32.05 -32.88
CA VAL A 2 -5.26 -30.99 -32.12
C VAL A 2 -5.43 -31.32 -30.62
N GLU A 3 -5.62 -32.59 -30.26
CA GLU A 3 -5.80 -33.03 -28.86
C GLU A 3 -4.55 -32.89 -27.98
N SER A 4 -3.35 -32.96 -28.56
CA SER A 4 -2.10 -32.84 -27.81
C SER A 4 -1.84 -31.41 -27.33
N GLN A 5 -2.30 -30.39 -28.08
CA GLN A 5 -2.16 -28.98 -27.70
C GLN A 5 -3.13 -28.58 -26.59
N GLN A 6 -4.35 -29.12 -26.56
CA GLN A 6 -5.33 -28.83 -25.50
C GLN A 6 -4.94 -29.38 -24.12
N ARG A 7 -4.16 -30.48 -24.08
CA ARG A 7 -3.68 -31.09 -22.83
C ARG A 7 -2.55 -30.30 -22.17
N GLU A 8 -1.71 -29.65 -22.97
CA GLU A 8 -0.63 -28.79 -22.47
C GLU A 8 -1.17 -27.45 -21.95
N GLU A 9 -2.22 -26.90 -22.59
CA GLU A 9 -2.80 -25.61 -22.20
C GLU A 9 -3.55 -25.63 -20.84
N THR A 10 -4.08 -26.78 -20.44
CA THR A 10 -4.80 -26.95 -19.16
C THR A 10 -3.84 -27.16 -17.98
N ALA A 11 -2.65 -27.72 -18.20
CA ALA A 11 -1.71 -28.03 -17.13
C ALA A 11 -0.94 -26.81 -16.58
N SER A 12 -0.80 -25.73 -17.36
CA SER A 12 -0.07 -24.52 -16.91
C SER A 12 -0.91 -23.49 -16.15
N ARG A 13 -2.24 -23.67 -16.07
CA ARG A 13 -3.16 -22.71 -15.41
C ARG A 13 -3.33 -22.79 -13.88
N PRO A 14 -2.99 -23.87 -13.14
CA PRO A 14 -3.33 -23.94 -11.71
C PRO A 14 -2.40 -23.12 -10.80
N LEU A 15 -1.15 -22.88 -11.20
CA LEU A 15 -0.16 -22.21 -10.32
C LEU A 15 -0.34 -20.69 -10.25
N LEU A 16 -0.73 -20.03 -11.34
CA LEU A 16 -0.93 -18.58 -11.36
C LEU A 16 -2.23 -18.18 -10.66
N LEU A 17 -3.32 -18.93 -10.86
CA LEU A 17 -4.59 -18.70 -10.17
C LEU A 17 -4.39 -18.80 -8.65
N ASN A 18 -3.63 -19.79 -8.18
CA ASN A 18 -3.30 -19.97 -6.77
C ASN A 18 -2.53 -18.78 -6.19
N ARG A 19 -1.61 -18.18 -6.96
CA ARG A 19 -0.82 -17.03 -6.49
C ARG A 19 -1.68 -15.78 -6.33
N TYR A 20 -2.56 -15.47 -7.29
CA TYR A 20 -3.46 -14.32 -7.18
C TYR A 20 -4.46 -14.51 -6.04
N THR A 21 -5.05 -15.71 -5.92
CA THR A 21 -5.95 -16.03 -4.81
C THR A 21 -5.24 -15.92 -3.45
N ALA A 22 -4.02 -16.43 -3.32
CA ALA A 22 -3.23 -16.30 -2.09
C ALA A 22 -2.93 -14.83 -1.73
N VAL A 23 -2.59 -14.00 -2.72
CA VAL A 23 -2.37 -12.55 -2.51
C VAL A 23 -3.66 -11.87 -2.10
N THR A 24 -4.80 -12.14 -2.74
CA THR A 24 -6.09 -11.57 -2.36
C THR A 24 -6.50 -11.98 -0.95
N ILE A 25 -6.37 -13.27 -0.59
CA ILE A 25 -6.64 -13.76 0.77
C ILE A 25 -5.72 -13.08 1.78
N PHE A 26 -4.43 -12.94 1.46
CA PHE A 26 -3.48 -12.24 2.32
C PHE A 26 -3.86 -10.77 2.52
N ILE A 27 -4.19 -10.05 1.43
CA ILE A 27 -4.63 -8.65 1.49
C ILE A 27 -5.88 -8.52 2.35
N ALA A 28 -6.89 -9.35 2.13
CA ALA A 28 -8.13 -9.32 2.89
C ALA A 28 -7.90 -9.64 4.37
N GLY A 29 -7.17 -10.72 4.67
CA GLY A 29 -6.86 -11.13 6.05
C GLY A 29 -6.03 -10.08 6.79
N TYR A 30 -5.00 -9.54 6.13
CA TYR A 30 -4.19 -8.47 6.71
C TYR A 30 -5.00 -7.19 6.93
N ALA A 31 -5.81 -6.76 5.95
CA ALA A 31 -6.62 -5.54 6.07
C ALA A 31 -7.61 -5.63 7.24
N LEU A 32 -8.26 -6.77 7.43
CA LEU A 32 -9.16 -7.02 8.55
C LEU A 32 -8.41 -6.98 9.89
N LEU A 33 -7.25 -7.63 10.00
CA LEU A 33 -6.47 -7.65 11.23
C LEU A 33 -5.84 -6.30 11.57
N ALA A 34 -5.24 -5.63 10.59
CA ALA A 34 -4.59 -4.34 10.78
C ALA A 34 -5.60 -3.24 11.14
N ALA A 35 -6.82 -3.30 10.60
CA ALA A 35 -7.88 -2.34 10.92
C ALA A 35 -8.39 -2.44 12.37
N VAL A 36 -8.11 -3.52 13.10
CA VAL A 36 -8.46 -3.63 14.53
C VAL A 36 -7.61 -2.68 15.39
N ALA A 37 -6.37 -2.41 14.98
CA ALA A 37 -5.49 -1.52 15.73
C ALA A 37 -6.07 -0.09 15.77
N ARG A 38 -5.99 0.55 16.94
CA ARG A 38 -6.41 1.95 17.08
C ARG A 38 -5.50 2.86 16.23
N PRO A 39 -6.06 3.80 15.46
CA PRO A 39 -5.27 4.74 14.67
C PRO A 39 -4.23 5.47 15.52
N LEU A 40 -3.07 5.79 14.92
CA LEU A 40 -2.02 6.61 15.53
C LEU A 40 -1.45 6.06 16.86
N THR A 41 -1.54 4.74 17.07
CA THR A 41 -0.98 4.06 18.25
C THR A 41 0.24 3.21 17.92
N LEU A 42 1.08 2.90 18.92
CA LEU A 42 2.23 2.00 18.77
C LEU A 42 1.86 0.62 18.19
N PRO A 43 0.76 -0.04 18.61
CA PRO A 43 0.30 -1.27 17.97
C PRO A 43 0.04 -1.11 16.47
N ALA A 44 -0.63 -0.03 16.04
CA ALA A 44 -0.88 0.22 14.62
C ALA A 44 0.44 0.38 13.85
N THR A 45 1.39 1.13 14.39
CA THR A 45 2.74 1.24 13.82
C THR A 45 3.41 -0.12 13.68
N ALA A 46 3.36 -0.97 14.71
CA ALA A 46 3.94 -2.31 14.66
C ALA A 46 3.29 -3.20 13.59
N THR A 47 1.96 -3.14 13.42
CA THR A 47 1.24 -3.95 12.42
C THR A 47 1.64 -3.64 10.98
N VAL A 48 2.14 -2.43 10.70
CA VAL A 48 2.61 -2.03 9.37
C VAL A 48 4.12 -2.19 9.26
N LEU A 49 4.86 -1.74 10.28
CA LEU A 49 6.31 -1.66 10.24
C LEU A 49 6.97 -3.04 10.27
N VAL A 50 6.46 -3.98 11.06
CA VAL A 50 7.02 -5.35 11.13
C VAL A 50 6.91 -6.08 9.78
N PRO A 51 5.71 -6.24 9.17
CA PRO A 51 5.63 -6.90 7.87
C PRO A 51 6.25 -6.07 6.75
N GLY A 52 6.15 -4.74 6.80
CA GLY A 52 6.78 -3.85 5.83
C GLY A 52 8.31 -4.02 5.81
N LEU A 53 8.95 -4.00 6.98
CA LEU A 53 10.38 -4.21 7.11
C LEU A 53 10.79 -5.62 6.65
N ALA A 54 10.01 -6.65 7.01
CA ALA A 54 10.26 -8.00 6.54
C ALA A 54 10.24 -8.09 5.00
N LEU A 55 9.26 -7.44 4.35
CA LEU A 55 9.17 -7.36 2.90
C LEU A 55 10.31 -6.57 2.27
N VAL A 56 10.73 -5.44 2.88
CA VAL A 56 11.87 -4.65 2.41
C VAL A 56 13.17 -5.44 2.51
N VAL A 57 13.43 -6.10 3.64
CA VAL A 57 14.63 -6.94 3.82
C VAL A 57 14.63 -8.10 2.84
N TRP A 58 13.48 -8.75 2.65
CA TRP A 58 13.32 -9.84 1.70
C TRP A 58 13.49 -9.39 0.25
N GLY A 59 12.94 -8.22 -0.10
CA GLY A 59 13.07 -7.61 -1.41
C GLY A 59 14.49 -7.16 -1.72
N ALA A 60 15.17 -6.53 -0.75
CA ALA A 60 16.56 -6.08 -0.89
C ALA A 60 17.55 -7.23 -1.12
N ARG A 61 17.24 -8.43 -0.58
CA ARG A 61 18.02 -9.65 -0.83
C ARG A 61 17.83 -10.23 -2.23
N ARG A 62 16.88 -9.71 -3.01
CA ARG A 62 16.61 -10.18 -4.37
C ARG A 62 17.08 -9.15 -5.38
N THR A 63 17.80 -9.63 -6.39
CA THR A 63 18.23 -8.77 -7.49
C THR A 63 17.00 -8.33 -8.29
N PRO A 64 16.72 -7.01 -8.38
CA PRO A 64 15.59 -6.53 -9.17
C PRO A 64 15.81 -6.91 -10.64
N LYS A 65 14.82 -7.58 -11.24
CA LYS A 65 14.91 -8.06 -12.63
C LYS A 65 14.92 -6.92 -13.65
N LYS A 66 14.36 -5.76 -13.30
CA LYS A 66 14.32 -4.55 -14.12
C LYS A 66 14.46 -3.33 -13.22
N THR A 67 15.39 -2.45 -13.52
CA THR A 67 15.51 -1.13 -12.91
C THR A 67 15.04 -0.10 -13.94
N VAL A 68 14.01 0.66 -13.59
CA VAL A 68 13.57 1.79 -14.42
C VAL A 68 14.37 3.01 -13.96
N LYS A 69 15.03 3.70 -14.90
CA LYS A 69 15.70 4.96 -14.59
C LYS A 69 14.66 6.04 -14.36
N THR A 70 14.60 6.57 -13.15
CA THR A 70 13.75 7.72 -12.82
C THR A 70 14.31 8.99 -13.45
N ASN A 71 13.46 9.79 -14.08
CA ASN A 71 13.85 11.09 -14.63
C ASN A 71 13.98 12.14 -13.49
N ARG A 72 14.92 13.08 -13.62
CA ARG A 72 15.05 14.23 -12.71
C ARG A 72 13.75 15.01 -12.57
N ALA A 73 13.00 15.17 -13.67
CA ALA A 73 11.69 15.82 -13.65
C ALA A 73 10.71 15.12 -12.70
N THR A 74 10.68 13.78 -12.72
CA THR A 74 9.83 12.99 -11.80
C THR A 74 10.23 13.21 -10.35
N VAL A 75 11.53 13.21 -10.05
CA VAL A 75 12.04 13.49 -8.70
C VAL A 75 11.61 14.87 -8.25
N ILE A 76 11.85 15.90 -9.07
CA ILE A 76 11.48 17.28 -8.76
C ILE A 76 9.98 17.39 -8.47
N VAL A 77 9.12 16.83 -9.32
CA VAL A 77 7.66 16.86 -9.10
C VAL A 77 7.28 16.25 -7.76
N TRP A 78 7.79 15.05 -7.43
CA TRP A 78 7.48 14.41 -6.15
C TRP A 78 7.99 15.18 -4.95
N PHE A 79 9.21 15.73 -5.02
CA PHE A 79 9.77 16.54 -3.94
C PHE A 79 9.05 17.89 -3.78
N THR A 80 8.63 18.52 -4.88
CA THR A 80 7.82 19.75 -4.84
C THR A 80 6.46 19.49 -4.21
N LEU A 81 5.78 18.40 -4.59
CA LEU A 81 4.51 18.02 -3.99
C LEU A 81 4.67 17.71 -2.49
N LEU A 82 5.71 16.96 -2.12
CA LEU A 82 6.03 16.67 -0.73
C LEU A 82 6.31 17.95 0.06
N GLY A 83 7.12 18.85 -0.49
CA GLY A 83 7.45 20.13 0.14
C GLY A 83 6.22 21.01 0.31
N ALA A 84 5.38 21.14 -0.71
CA ALA A 84 4.12 21.88 -0.64
C ALA A 84 3.18 21.29 0.43
N PHE A 85 3.08 19.96 0.49
CA PHE A 85 2.32 19.26 1.52
C PHE A 85 2.85 19.55 2.93
N CYS A 86 4.17 19.47 3.14
CA CYS A 86 4.78 19.80 4.44
C CYS A 86 4.57 21.26 4.84
N VAL A 87 4.67 22.20 3.89
CA VAL A 87 4.41 23.63 4.17
C VAL A 87 2.96 23.81 4.59
N TRP A 88 2.02 23.19 3.89
CA TRP A 88 0.60 23.25 4.24
C TRP A 88 0.33 22.69 5.65
N GLU A 89 0.90 21.53 6.00
CA GLU A 89 0.82 20.94 7.35
C GLU A 89 1.31 21.90 8.44
N VAL A 90 2.48 22.50 8.25
CA VAL A 90 3.07 23.42 9.24
C VAL A 90 2.22 24.68 9.39
N VAL A 91 1.68 25.20 8.28
CA VAL A 91 0.80 26.37 8.29
C VAL A 91 -0.52 26.06 9.00
N ALA A 92 -1.15 24.92 8.70
CA ALA A 92 -2.37 24.47 9.38
C ALA A 92 -2.16 24.29 10.88
N PHE A 93 -1.02 23.69 11.26
CA PHE A 93 -0.63 23.54 12.66
C PHE A 93 -0.41 24.90 13.35
N ALA A 94 0.30 25.83 12.69
CA ALA A 94 0.58 27.16 13.23
C ALA A 94 -0.68 28.02 13.42
N TRP A 95 -1.71 27.83 12.59
CA TRP A 95 -3.00 28.50 12.72
C TRP A 95 -3.94 27.91 13.76
N GLY A 96 -3.51 26.85 14.47
CA GLY A 96 -4.23 26.32 15.63
C GLY A 96 -4.77 24.91 15.48
N ASN A 97 -4.61 24.28 14.30
CA ASN A 97 -5.07 22.90 14.03
C ASN A 97 -6.55 22.68 14.45
N ASP A 98 -7.44 23.49 13.90
CA ASP A 98 -8.88 23.43 14.13
C ASP A 98 -9.64 22.97 12.88
N GLN A 99 -10.97 22.92 12.94
CA GLN A 99 -11.80 22.52 11.79
C GLN A 99 -11.70 23.49 10.60
N ALA A 100 -11.24 24.73 10.82
CA ALA A 100 -11.03 25.70 9.75
C ALA A 100 -9.64 25.55 9.09
N HIS A 101 -8.65 25.05 9.83
CA HIS A 101 -7.28 24.79 9.38
C HIS A 101 -6.82 23.38 9.80
N PRO A 102 -7.50 22.31 9.34
CA PRO A 102 -7.20 20.97 9.82
C PRO A 102 -5.87 20.50 9.23
N THR A 103 -4.98 19.99 10.08
CA THR A 103 -3.88 19.14 9.62
C THR A 103 -4.44 17.86 9.00
N LEU A 104 -3.64 17.15 8.19
CA LEU A 104 -4.03 15.87 7.59
C LEU A 104 -4.46 14.87 8.66
N SER A 105 -3.79 14.86 9.82
CA SER A 105 -4.20 14.02 10.95
C SER A 105 -5.65 14.32 11.36
N LEU A 106 -5.97 15.58 11.64
CA LEU A 106 -7.30 15.98 12.08
C LEU A 106 -8.36 15.75 10.97
N ALA A 107 -7.99 16.00 9.72
CA ALA A 107 -8.86 15.79 8.57
C ALA A 107 -9.20 14.30 8.34
N PHE A 108 -8.27 13.39 8.64
CA PHE A 108 -8.46 11.96 8.47
C PHE A 108 -9.02 11.26 9.70
N ASP A 109 -9.02 11.87 10.88
CA ASP A 109 -9.59 11.28 12.10
C ASP A 109 -10.98 10.66 11.90
N PRO A 110 -12.01 11.32 11.33
CA PRO A 110 -13.33 10.72 11.16
C PRO A 110 -13.32 9.50 10.23
N VAL A 111 -12.40 9.48 9.26
CA VAL A 111 -12.21 8.36 8.34
C VAL A 111 -11.51 7.20 9.06
N LEU A 112 -10.49 7.49 9.86
CA LEU A 112 -9.69 6.49 10.57
C LEU A 112 -10.42 5.89 11.78
N GLU A 113 -11.35 6.62 12.40
CA GLU A 113 -12.21 6.07 13.45
C GLU A 113 -13.12 4.96 12.90
N ASN A 114 -13.60 5.11 11.67
CA ASN A 114 -14.45 4.13 11.04
C ASN A 114 -13.65 2.87 10.64
N TYR A 115 -14.01 1.72 11.25
CA TYR A 115 -13.38 0.43 10.95
C TYR A 115 -13.49 0.04 9.47
N ALA A 116 -14.66 0.23 8.86
CA ALA A 116 -14.87 -0.13 7.45
C ALA A 116 -14.00 0.73 6.52
N ALA A 117 -13.87 2.02 6.82
CA ALA A 117 -12.99 2.92 6.05
C ALA A 117 -11.52 2.53 6.17
N ARG A 118 -11.04 2.11 7.36
CA ARG A 118 -9.69 1.55 7.53
C ARG A 118 -9.46 0.30 6.69
N VAL A 119 -10.39 -0.65 6.72
CA VAL A 119 -10.31 -1.88 5.91
C VAL A 119 -10.21 -1.53 4.42
N VAL A 120 -11.09 -0.65 3.92
CA VAL A 120 -11.07 -0.19 2.53
C VAL A 120 -9.73 0.48 2.20
N GLY A 121 -9.22 1.34 3.08
CA GLY A 121 -7.92 1.98 2.92
C GLY A 121 -6.77 0.97 2.76
N TYR A 122 -6.70 -0.03 3.65
CA TYR A 122 -5.70 -1.11 3.54
C TYR A 122 -5.84 -1.94 2.27
N VAL A 123 -7.07 -2.28 1.87
CA VAL A 123 -7.34 -3.03 0.63
C VAL A 123 -6.88 -2.23 -0.59
N ILE A 124 -7.23 -0.95 -0.69
CA ILE A 124 -6.82 -0.09 -1.81
C ILE A 124 -5.30 0.03 -1.85
N TRP A 125 -4.66 0.30 -0.71
CA TRP A 125 -3.21 0.45 -0.60
C TRP A 125 -2.47 -0.80 -1.09
N LEU A 126 -2.81 -1.96 -0.52
CA LEU A 126 -2.12 -3.21 -0.82
C LEU A 126 -2.43 -3.72 -2.24
N SER A 127 -3.68 -3.55 -2.71
CA SER A 127 -4.05 -3.93 -4.07
C SER A 127 -3.32 -3.08 -5.10
N THR A 128 -3.19 -1.77 -4.86
CA THR A 128 -2.41 -0.87 -5.72
C THR A 128 -0.93 -1.28 -5.72
N GLY A 129 -0.35 -1.56 -4.55
CA GLY A 129 1.03 -2.05 -4.45
C GLY A 129 1.25 -3.36 -5.18
N ALA A 130 0.34 -4.34 -5.01
CA ALA A 130 0.39 -5.62 -5.71
C ALA A 130 0.25 -5.45 -7.23
N TRP A 131 -0.65 -4.57 -7.68
CA TRP A 131 -0.84 -4.25 -9.09
C TRP A 131 0.42 -3.61 -9.70
N VAL A 132 0.99 -2.59 -9.06
CA VAL A 132 2.24 -1.94 -9.50
C VAL A 132 3.39 -2.95 -9.53
N ALA A 133 3.51 -3.83 -8.53
CA ALA A 133 4.56 -4.85 -8.48
C ALA A 133 4.38 -5.98 -9.51
N SER A 134 3.16 -6.16 -10.04
CA SER A 134 2.85 -7.17 -11.05
C SER A 134 3.05 -6.69 -12.49
N ARG A 135 3.19 -5.37 -12.70
CA ARG A 135 3.42 -4.74 -14.00
C ARG A 135 4.90 -4.75 -14.38
#